data_AF-A0A4V2VTZ1-F1
#
_entry.id   AF-A0A4V2VTZ1-F1
#
_cell.length_a   1.000
_cell.length_b   1.000
_cell.length_c   1.000
_cell.angle_alpha   90.00
_cell.angle_beta   90.00
_cell.angle_gamma   90.00
#
_symmetry.space_group_name_H-M   'P 1'
#
loop_
_entity.id
_entity.type
_entity.pdbx_description
1 polymer ?
#
loop_
_entity_poly.entity_id
_entity_poly.type
_entity_poly.pdbx_seq_one_letter_code
_entity_poly.pdbx_strand_id
1 'polypeptide(L)'
;MASSLKLPSASELSGVWQLRGGEQQCDVVLRDMPLVDNTWRLDGDAQCLKTLLPDVPAGWRPTPDGITLTREQGQAVAFFSKGKEGYTLILPDGDTRTLHKQP
;
A
#
# COMPACT_ATOMS: atom_id res chain seq x y z
N MET A 1 17.77 -3.83 -23.91
CA MET A 1 18.10 -4.57 -22.67
C MET A 1 16.94 -4.36 -21.71
N ALA A 2 16.20 -5.41 -21.36
CA ALA A 2 15.13 -5.30 -20.36
C ALA A 2 15.79 -5.40 -18.98
N SER A 3 15.94 -4.27 -18.29
CA SER A 3 16.33 -4.30 -16.88
C SER A 3 15.13 -4.77 -16.07
N SER A 4 15.14 -6.03 -15.64
CA SER A 4 14.14 -6.56 -14.73
C SER A 4 14.21 -5.82 -13.39
N LEU A 5 13.08 -5.26 -12.96
CA LEU A 5 12.97 -4.66 -11.63
C LEU A 5 13.01 -5.78 -10.58
N LYS A 6 13.86 -5.62 -9.55
CA LYS A 6 13.90 -6.53 -8.41
C LYS A 6 12.58 -6.44 -7.66
N LEU A 7 11.89 -7.57 -7.48
CA LEU A 7 10.76 -7.68 -6.57
C LEU A 7 11.27 -7.55 -5.12
N PRO A 8 10.82 -6.54 -4.35
CA PRO A 8 11.15 -6.46 -2.92
C PRO A 8 10.48 -7.59 -2.14
N SER A 9 11.14 -8.06 -1.09
CA SER A 9 10.52 -8.96 -0.12
C SER A 9 9.54 -8.21 0.80
N ALA A 10 8.57 -8.92 1.36
CA ALA A 10 7.65 -8.33 2.32
C ALA A 10 8.36 -7.87 3.60
N SER A 11 9.37 -8.59 4.06
CA SER A 11 10.17 -8.19 5.22
C SER A 11 10.86 -6.82 5.00
N GLU A 12 11.39 -6.56 3.80
CA GLU A 12 12.03 -5.26 3.44
C GLU A 12 11.04 -4.09 3.55
N LEU A 13 9.79 -4.29 3.15
CA LEU A 13 8.76 -3.25 3.14
C LEU A 13 7.89 -3.23 4.41
N SER A 14 7.96 -4.26 5.25
CA SER A 14 7.24 -4.29 6.52
C SER A 14 7.64 -3.13 7.44
N GLY A 15 6.70 -2.68 8.28
CA GLY A 15 6.89 -1.55 9.20
C GLY A 15 5.68 -0.63 9.27
N VAL A 16 5.86 0.54 9.88
CA VAL A 16 4.84 1.59 9.96
C VAL A 16 4.94 2.48 8.72
N TRP A 17 3.79 2.78 8.13
CA TRP A 17 3.65 3.59 6.94
C TRP A 17 2.57 4.61 7.18
N GLN A 18 2.67 5.73 6.47
CA GLN A 18 1.70 6.79 6.50
C GLN A 18 1.09 6.96 5.12
N LEU A 19 -0.22 6.76 5.05
CA LEU A 19 -1.06 7.05 3.90
C LEU A 19 -1.57 8.49 4.02
N ARG A 20 -1.38 9.30 2.98
CA ARG A 20 -1.81 10.70 2.95
C ARG A 20 -2.67 10.97 1.73
N GLY A 21 -3.64 11.87 1.88
CA GLY A 21 -4.47 12.39 0.80
C GLY A 21 -5.15 13.69 1.21
N GLY A 22 -4.95 14.75 0.43
CA GLY A 22 -5.40 16.08 0.83
C GLY A 22 -4.84 16.48 2.20
N GLU A 23 -5.72 16.85 3.12
CA GLU A 23 -5.38 17.21 4.51
C GLU A 23 -5.42 16.01 5.48
N GLN A 24 -5.81 14.82 5.02
CA GLN A 24 -5.93 13.64 5.85
C GLN A 24 -4.68 12.75 5.80
N GLN A 25 -4.34 12.17 6.95
CA GLN A 25 -3.29 11.17 7.09
C GLN A 25 -3.77 10.00 7.94
N CYS A 26 -3.40 8.79 7.54
CA CYS A 26 -3.70 7.55 8.24
C CYS A 26 -2.42 6.75 8.41
N ASP A 27 -2.15 6.28 9.62
CA ASP A 27 -1.06 5.34 9.86
C ASP A 27 -1.55 3.92 9.58
N VAL A 28 -0.72 3.16 8.86
CA VAL A 28 -0.93 1.76 8.54
C VAL A 28 0.34 0.97 8.85
N VAL A 29 0.18 -0.27 9.29
CA VAL A 29 1.27 -1.18 9.60
C VAL A 29 1.25 -2.30 8.57
N LEU A 30 2.27 -2.31 7.71
CA LEU A 30 2.51 -3.42 6.80
C LEU A 30 3.23 -4.51 7.59
N ARG A 31 2.54 -5.61 7.89
CA ARG A 31 3.14 -6.74 8.60
C ARG A 31 3.69 -7.75 7.60
N ASP A 32 4.82 -8.36 7.93
CA ASP A 32 5.30 -9.56 7.26
C ASP A 32 4.64 -10.81 7.87
N MET A 33 3.31 -10.82 7.92
CA MET A 33 2.51 -11.96 8.37
C MET A 33 1.63 -12.42 7.21
N PRO A 34 1.70 -13.69 6.78
CA PRO A 34 0.88 -14.18 5.69
C PRO A 34 -0.61 -13.98 5.94
N LEU A 35 -1.36 -13.68 4.87
CA LEU A 35 -2.82 -13.54 4.90
C LEU A 35 -3.50 -14.60 4.01
N VAL A 36 -3.47 -14.40 2.69
CA VAL A 36 -3.97 -15.35 1.67
C VAL A 36 -3.13 -15.21 0.41
N ASP A 37 -2.88 -16.32 -0.29
CA ASP A 37 -2.00 -16.34 -1.46
C ASP A 37 -0.66 -15.63 -1.18
N ASN A 38 -0.16 -14.84 -2.13
CA ASN A 38 1.05 -14.03 -2.00
C ASN A 38 0.73 -12.64 -1.42
N THR A 39 -0.08 -12.57 -0.37
CA THR A 39 -0.39 -11.33 0.37
C THR A 39 -0.08 -11.46 1.86
N TRP A 40 0.17 -10.31 2.48
CA TRP A 40 0.51 -10.19 3.88
C TRP A 40 -0.48 -9.25 4.59
N ARG A 41 -0.58 -9.35 5.91
CA ARG A 41 -1.51 -8.54 6.71
C ARG A 41 -1.14 -7.06 6.71
N LEU A 42 -2.16 -6.23 6.59
CA LEU A 42 -2.11 -4.80 6.79
C LEU A 42 -3.04 -4.45 7.94
N ASP A 43 -2.51 -3.75 8.95
CA ASP A 43 -3.33 -3.14 10.00
C ASP A 43 -3.40 -1.62 9.81
N GLY A 44 -4.48 -1.01 10.23
CA GLY A 44 -4.65 0.43 10.20
C GLY A 44 -6.01 0.84 10.71
N ASP A 45 -6.20 2.13 10.95
CA ASP A 45 -7.50 2.63 11.38
C ASP A 45 -8.51 2.56 10.22
N ALA A 46 -9.52 1.70 10.37
CA ALA A 46 -10.50 1.46 9.32
C ALA A 46 -11.35 2.69 9.00
N GLN A 47 -11.61 3.59 9.97
CA GLN A 47 -12.38 4.79 9.70
C GLN A 47 -11.58 5.78 8.85
N CYS A 48 -10.30 5.95 9.18
CA CYS A 48 -9.36 6.78 8.45
C CYS A 48 -9.13 6.23 7.03
N LEU A 49 -8.90 4.92 6.90
CA LEU A 49 -8.65 4.32 5.59
C LEU A 49 -9.83 4.46 4.63
N LYS A 50 -11.07 4.41 5.12
CA LYS A 50 -12.28 4.63 4.30
C LYS A 50 -12.39 6.04 3.72
N THR A 51 -11.73 7.04 4.31
CA THR A 51 -11.78 8.41 3.77
C THR A 51 -10.72 8.62 2.67
N LEU A 52 -9.63 7.85 2.71
CA LEU A 52 -8.53 7.98 1.75
C LEU A 52 -8.59 6.98 0.59
N LEU A 53 -9.22 5.82 0.81
CA LEU A 53 -9.27 4.71 -0.15
C LEU A 53 -10.72 4.32 -0.46
N PRO A 54 -10.98 3.73 -1.64
CA PRO A 54 -12.31 3.27 -2.01
C PRO A 54 -12.84 2.11 -1.14
N ASP A 55 -11.94 1.41 -0.43
CA ASP A 55 -12.27 0.26 0.41
C ASP A 55 -11.23 0.13 1.54
N VAL A 56 -11.51 -0.68 2.57
CA VAL A 56 -10.57 -0.89 3.68
C VAL A 56 -9.64 -2.04 3.34
N PRO A 57 -8.33 -1.79 3.16
CA PRO A 57 -7.38 -2.87 2.97
C PRO A 57 -7.19 -3.65 4.28
N ALA A 58 -7.13 -4.97 4.15
CA ALA A 58 -6.75 -5.88 5.23
C ALA A 58 -5.43 -6.61 4.93
N GLY A 59 -4.94 -6.48 3.69
CA GLY A 59 -3.68 -7.04 3.26
C GLY A 59 -2.91 -6.13 2.31
N TRP A 60 -1.72 -6.57 1.95
CA TRP A 60 -0.85 -5.91 1.01
C TRP A 60 0.09 -6.91 0.33
N ARG A 61 0.69 -6.50 -0.79
CA ARG A 61 1.79 -7.23 -1.44
C ARG A 61 2.77 -6.27 -2.13
N PRO A 62 4.09 -6.54 -2.09
CA PRO A 62 5.05 -5.88 -2.94
C PRO A 62 4.82 -6.23 -4.42
N THR A 63 5.09 -5.28 -5.30
CA THR A 63 5.30 -5.53 -6.74
C THR A 63 6.66 -4.93 -7.14
N PRO A 64 7.24 -5.30 -8.30
CA PRO A 64 8.53 -4.75 -8.74
C PRO A 64 8.50 -3.22 -8.91
N ASP A 65 7.32 -2.68 -9.20
CA ASP A 65 7.02 -1.31 -9.56
C ASP A 65 6.15 -0.59 -8.51
N GLY A 66 5.90 -1.18 -7.34
CA GLY A 66 4.95 -0.60 -6.39
C GLY A 66 4.56 -1.50 -5.20
N ILE A 67 3.45 -1.13 -4.57
CA ILE A 67 2.78 -1.88 -3.51
C ILE A 67 1.29 -1.94 -3.84
N THR A 68 0.72 -3.14 -3.80
CA THR A 68 -0.75 -3.31 -3.89
C THR A 68 -1.31 -3.48 -2.49
N LEU A 69 -2.29 -2.66 -2.10
CA LEU A 69 -3.13 -2.91 -0.94
C LEU A 69 -4.30 -3.80 -1.36
N THR A 70 -4.65 -4.77 -0.52
CA THR A 70 -5.63 -5.81 -0.84
C THR A 70 -6.67 -5.95 0.26
N ARG A 71 -7.82 -6.51 -0.09
CA ARG A 71 -8.81 -7.00 0.87
C ARG A 71 -8.32 -8.29 1.54
N GLU A 72 -9.09 -8.78 2.51
CA GLU A 72 -8.83 -10.02 3.22
C GLU A 72 -8.68 -11.24 2.29
N GLN A 73 -9.40 -11.23 1.17
CA GLN A 73 -9.41 -12.29 0.16
C GLN A 73 -8.40 -12.05 -0.99
N GLY A 74 -7.42 -11.17 -0.81
CA GLY A 74 -6.35 -10.91 -1.79
C GLY A 74 -6.73 -10.03 -3.00
N GLN A 75 -8.00 -9.63 -3.10
CA GLN A 75 -8.49 -8.71 -4.13
C GLN A 75 -7.83 -7.33 -3.99
N ALA A 76 -7.40 -6.72 -5.09
CA ALA A 76 -6.78 -5.40 -5.06
C ALA A 76 -7.80 -4.31 -4.65
N VAL A 77 -7.40 -3.47 -3.71
CA VAL A 77 -8.10 -2.25 -3.30
C VAL A 77 -7.47 -1.03 -3.96
N ALA A 78 -6.15 -0.94 -3.88
CA ALA A 78 -5.40 0.21 -4.36
C ALA A 78 -3.99 -0.22 -4.77
N PHE A 79 -3.49 0.34 -5.86
CA PHE A 79 -2.12 0.13 -6.31
C PHE A 79 -1.34 1.42 -6.20
N PHE A 80 -0.27 1.41 -5.41
CA PHE A 80 0.65 2.53 -5.28
C PHE A 80 1.90 2.26 -6.09
N SER A 81 2.08 3.02 -7.16
CA SER A 81 3.25 2.97 -8.01
C SER A 81 4.46 3.55 -7.29
N LYS A 82 5.61 2.88 -7.37
CA LYS A 82 6.88 3.35 -6.85
C LYS A 82 7.42 4.45 -7.75
N GLY A 83 7.35 5.69 -7.27
CA GLY A 83 7.94 6.87 -7.87
C GLY A 83 9.35 7.17 -7.34
N LYS A 84 9.88 8.34 -7.71
CA LYS A 84 11.19 8.83 -7.23
C LYS A 84 11.17 9.22 -5.75
N GLU A 85 10.04 9.70 -5.26
CA GLU A 85 9.90 10.33 -3.93
C GLU A 85 9.07 9.48 -2.95
N GLY A 86 8.57 8.32 -3.39
CA GLY A 86 7.71 7.46 -2.58
C GLY A 86 6.75 6.64 -3.43
N TYR A 87 5.70 6.15 -2.81
CA TYR A 87 4.66 5.37 -3.48
C TYR A 87 3.42 6.24 -3.66
N THR A 88 2.87 6.30 -4.88
CA THR A 88 1.74 7.19 -5.21
C THR A 88 0.64 6.45 -5.96
N LEU A 89 -0.59 6.88 -5.71
CA LEU A 89 -1.81 6.43 -6.35
C LEU A 89 -2.57 7.67 -6.84
N ILE A 90 -3.08 7.62 -8.07
CA ILE A 90 -4.01 8.63 -8.60
C ILE A 90 -5.38 7.97 -8.68
N LEU A 91 -6.35 8.53 -7.98
CA LEU A 91 -7.73 8.07 -7.97
C LEU A 91 -8.47 8.56 -9.23
N PRO A 92 -9.60 7.93 -9.62
CA PRO A 92 -10.34 8.29 -10.82
C PRO A 92 -10.90 9.73 -10.84
N ASP A 93 -11.09 10.32 -9.67
CA ASP A 93 -11.48 11.72 -9.46
C ASP A 93 -10.32 12.72 -9.64
N GLY A 94 -9.09 12.23 -9.87
CA GLY A 94 -7.88 13.03 -10.04
C GLY A 94 -7.12 13.30 -8.74
N ASP A 95 -7.64 12.85 -7.61
CA ASP A 95 -7.00 13.00 -6.32
C ASP A 95 -5.75 12.11 -6.21
N THR A 96 -4.68 12.65 -5.62
CA THR A 96 -3.48 11.87 -5.35
C THR A 96 -3.47 11.35 -3.92
N ARG A 97 -3.08 10.09 -3.74
CA ARG A 97 -2.75 9.48 -2.46
C ARG A 97 -1.28 9.10 -2.45
N THR A 98 -0.60 9.36 -1.34
CA THR A 98 0.81 8.99 -1.17
C THR A 98 0.99 8.06 0.00
N LEU A 99 1.93 7.13 -0.13
CA LEU A 99 2.26 6.14 0.89
C LEU A 99 3.76 6.21 1.18
N HIS A 100 4.10 6.57 2.41
CA HIS A 100 5.48 6.77 2.85
C HIS A 100 5.81 5.88 4.04
N LYS A 101 6.96 5.20 3.98
CA LYS A 101 7.46 4.41 5.12
C LYS A 101 7.94 5.38 6.19
N GLN A 102 7.49 5.21 7.43
CA GLN A 102 8.02 5.97 8.55
C GLN A 102 9.43 5.46 8.91
N PRO A 103 10.33 6.37 9.32
CA PRO A 103 11.71 6.02 9.68
C PRO A 103 11.79 5.11 10.92
#